data_AF-A0A162ZZ60-F1
#
_entry.id   AF-A0A162ZZ60-F1
#
_cell.length_a   1.000
_cell.length_b   1.000
_cell.length_c   1.000
_cell.angle_alpha   90.00
_cell.angle_beta   90.00
_cell.angle_gamma   90.00
#
_symmetry.space_group_name_H-M   'P 1'
#
loop_
_entity.id
_entity.type
_entity.pdbx_description
1 polymer ?
#
loop_
_entity_poly.entity_id
_entity_poly.type
_entity_poly.pdbx_seq_one_letter_code
_entity_poly.pdbx_strand_id
1 'polypeptide(L)'
;MANLFTRLPSLKVLSRPSNARKEVTVYIKGFLAEGDSPENFGDWMHSHRLLVLSPAHKWAPSALGNSGGSSIDYSWPSGSAVSHIPVPLATLGSVAYVVGRNVQRLRQWKLPTPASLMGALVVDAGLHCGRLAYQFNTATVESKERAEMLAGRLLELRTRHDYLRVVSHSLGCRHLVEACALLYPEERPDEVHLCAPALVASDLERFFAGAEKGLGRENTVIYYSEKDLTLGVLLRALLMGQQAVGEIGLPGVTLPPSVRIIDCSRSLGGFYVGAHTDYADKFHFFASPRSLAKF
;
A
#
# COMPACT_ATOMS: atom_id res chain seq x y z
N MET A 1 -15.33 -19.95 55.98
CA MET A 1 -15.65 -19.98 54.54
C MET A 1 -14.62 -19.17 53.79
N ALA A 2 -14.18 -19.71 52.66
CA ALA A 2 -12.92 -19.41 51.99
C ALA A 2 -12.81 -18.00 51.37
N ASN A 3 -11.65 -17.37 51.56
CA ASN A 3 -11.18 -16.25 50.77
C ASN A 3 -10.81 -16.74 49.36
N LEU A 4 -11.71 -16.54 48.40
CA LEU A 4 -11.49 -16.81 46.97
C LEU A 4 -11.64 -15.51 46.16
N PHE A 5 -10.89 -14.48 46.56
CA PHE A 5 -10.51 -13.41 45.62
C PHE A 5 -9.09 -13.73 45.16
N THR A 6 -9.00 -14.52 44.11
CA THR A 6 -7.79 -14.65 43.29
C THR A 6 -7.38 -13.25 42.86
N ARG A 7 -6.27 -12.74 43.43
CA ARG A 7 -5.56 -11.59 42.89
C ARG A 7 -5.32 -11.87 41.41
N LEU A 8 -5.97 -11.10 40.53
CA LEU A 8 -5.59 -11.06 39.13
C LEU A 8 -4.09 -10.77 39.07
N PRO A 9 -3.30 -11.53 38.28
CA PRO A 9 -1.89 -11.22 38.12
C PRO A 9 -1.82 -9.77 37.63
N SER A 10 -1.06 -8.95 38.34
CA SER A 10 -0.79 -7.59 37.90
C SER A 10 -0.31 -7.71 36.46
N LEU A 11 -1.09 -7.19 35.51
CA LEU A 11 -0.61 -6.94 34.16
C LEU A 11 0.63 -6.06 34.35
N LYS A 12 1.80 -6.68 34.38
CA LYS A 12 3.07 -6.03 34.12
C LYS A 12 2.87 -5.50 32.72
N VAL A 13 2.39 -4.26 32.64
CA VAL A 13 2.61 -3.41 31.47
C VAL A 13 4.08 -3.64 31.16
N LEU A 14 4.34 -4.24 30.01
CA LEU A 14 5.68 -4.55 29.52
C LEU A 14 6.38 -3.21 29.27
N SER A 15 6.71 -2.51 30.35
CA SER A 15 7.46 -1.28 30.34
C SER A 15 8.82 -1.64 29.77
N ARG A 16 9.12 -1.00 28.65
CA ARG A 16 10.32 -1.18 27.83
C ARG A 16 11.57 -1.28 28.73
N PRO A 17 12.48 -2.23 28.51
CA PRO A 17 13.80 -2.18 29.16
C PRO A 17 14.50 -0.88 28.76
N SER A 18 15.19 -0.25 29.71
CA SER A 18 15.84 1.06 29.56
C SER A 18 16.88 1.15 28.44
N ASN A 19 17.32 0.01 27.90
CA ASN A 19 18.32 -0.11 26.83
C ASN A 19 17.70 -0.38 25.43
N ALA A 20 16.39 -0.26 25.27
CA ALA A 20 15.76 -0.51 23.98
C ALA A 20 15.99 0.67 23.02
N ARG A 21 16.73 0.42 21.93
CA ARG A 21 16.97 1.31 20.78
C ARG A 21 15.72 2.13 20.44
N LYS A 22 15.84 3.44 20.24
CA LYS A 22 14.72 4.31 19.83
C LYS A 22 14.38 4.00 18.37
N GLU A 23 13.47 3.06 18.14
CA GLU A 23 12.98 2.73 16.79
C GLU A 23 11.62 3.36 16.52
N VAL A 24 11.38 3.74 15.26
CA VAL A 24 10.08 4.21 14.73
C VAL A 24 9.77 3.52 13.39
N THR A 25 8.50 3.21 13.17
CA THR A 25 8.00 2.70 11.88
C THR A 25 7.06 3.73 11.25
N VAL A 26 7.23 4.03 9.98
CA VAL A 26 6.37 4.95 9.19
C VAL A 26 5.60 4.15 8.15
N TYR A 27 4.29 4.35 8.08
CA TYR A 27 3.45 3.78 7.04
C TYR A 27 3.13 4.82 5.96
N ILE A 28 3.34 4.48 4.69
CA ILE A 28 3.10 5.37 3.54
C ILE A 28 2.09 4.70 2.60
N LYS A 29 0.92 5.33 2.42
CA LYS A 29 -0.15 4.82 1.54
C LYS A 29 -0.17 5.62 0.23
N GLY A 30 -0.37 4.93 -0.89
CA GLY A 30 -0.52 5.56 -2.21
C GLY A 30 -1.92 6.12 -2.46
N PHE A 31 -2.88 5.23 -2.71
CA PHE A 31 -4.28 5.59 -2.93
C PHE A 31 -5.05 5.69 -1.60
N LEU A 32 -5.74 6.80 -1.36
CA LEU A 32 -6.86 6.85 -0.43
C LEU A 32 -8.12 6.40 -1.18
N ALA A 33 -8.84 5.41 -0.65
CA ALA A 33 -10.19 5.11 -1.12
C ALA A 33 -11.19 6.14 -0.56
N GLU A 34 -12.39 6.22 -1.14
CA GLU A 34 -13.45 7.09 -0.64
C GLU A 34 -13.92 6.63 0.75
N GLY A 35 -13.87 7.52 1.74
CA GLY A 35 -14.10 7.20 3.15
C GLY A 35 -12.83 6.83 3.93
N ASP A 36 -11.70 6.61 3.26
CA ASP A 36 -10.40 6.56 3.94
C ASP A 36 -9.97 7.97 4.31
N SER A 37 -9.98 8.24 5.61
CA SER A 37 -9.23 9.37 6.13
C SER A 37 -7.73 9.09 5.94
N PRO A 38 -6.90 10.12 5.70
CA PRO A 38 -5.49 10.12 6.04
C PRO A 38 -5.13 9.40 7.32
N GLU A 39 -6.05 9.42 8.29
CA GLU A 39 -5.92 8.92 9.65
C GLU A 39 -6.32 7.45 9.76
N ASN A 40 -6.94 6.87 8.71
CA ASN A 40 -7.43 5.49 8.69
C ASN A 40 -6.31 4.50 8.35
N PHE A 41 -5.39 4.31 9.30
CA PHE A 41 -4.38 3.24 9.26
C PHE A 41 -4.77 2.05 10.15
N GLY A 42 -6.05 1.87 10.46
CA GLY A 42 -6.53 0.81 11.35
C GLY A 42 -5.94 -0.57 11.02
N ASP A 43 -5.97 -0.94 9.75
CA ASP A 43 -5.48 -2.24 9.25
C ASP A 43 -3.96 -2.37 9.39
N TRP A 44 -3.20 -1.33 9.04
CA TRP A 44 -1.75 -1.30 9.24
C TRP A 44 -1.40 -1.39 10.72
N MET A 45 -2.15 -0.72 11.58
CA MET A 45 -1.96 -0.73 13.02
C MET A 45 -2.34 -2.08 13.63
N HIS A 46 -3.34 -2.79 13.08
CA HIS A 46 -3.63 -4.16 13.46
C HIS A 46 -2.41 -5.05 13.22
N SER A 47 -1.88 -5.06 12.00
CA SER A 47 -0.65 -5.80 11.67
C SER A 47 0.54 -5.35 12.51
N HIS A 48 0.71 -4.04 12.72
CA HIS A 48 1.81 -3.49 13.54
C HIS A 48 1.78 -4.05 14.95
N ARG A 49 0.61 -4.05 15.62
CA ARG A 49 0.46 -4.58 16.98
C ARG A 49 0.84 -6.06 17.04
N LEU A 50 0.46 -6.85 16.05
CA LEU A 50 0.84 -8.27 15.98
C LEU A 50 2.35 -8.45 15.77
N LEU A 51 3.00 -7.59 14.97
CA LEU A 51 4.45 -7.61 14.76
C LEU A 51 5.25 -7.15 15.98
N VAL A 52 4.70 -6.23 16.78
CA VAL A 52 5.26 -5.83 18.07
C VAL A 52 5.21 -7.01 19.06
N LEU A 53 4.11 -7.75 19.08
CA LEU A 53 3.93 -8.92 19.95
C LEU A 53 4.69 -10.16 19.45
N SER A 54 5.02 -10.22 18.16
CA SER A 54 5.70 -11.36 17.54
C SER A 54 7.14 -11.52 18.04
N PRO A 55 7.51 -12.67 18.66
CA PRO A 55 8.88 -12.93 19.10
C PRO A 55 9.89 -12.99 17.96
N ALA A 56 9.43 -13.27 16.74
CA ALA A 56 10.29 -13.31 15.54
C ALA A 56 10.64 -11.92 15.03
N HIS A 57 9.72 -10.95 15.17
CA HIS A 57 9.88 -9.61 14.60
C HIS A 57 10.38 -8.59 15.62
N LYS A 58 9.79 -8.58 16.82
CA LYS A 58 10.11 -7.67 17.92
C LYS A 58 10.11 -6.20 17.49
N TRP A 59 9.11 -5.79 16.72
CA TRP A 59 9.00 -4.39 16.30
C TRP A 59 8.80 -3.48 17.52
N ALA A 60 9.39 -2.29 17.49
CA ALA A 60 9.07 -1.27 18.49
C ALA A 60 7.62 -0.80 18.33
N PRO A 61 6.93 -0.46 19.43
CA PRO A 61 5.53 -0.04 19.39
C PRO A 61 5.31 1.36 18.79
N SER A 62 6.40 2.09 18.50
CA SER A 62 6.32 3.42 17.90
C SER A 62 6.07 3.28 16.41
N ALA A 63 4.84 3.60 16.01
CA ALA A 63 4.41 3.69 14.64
C ALA A 63 3.80 5.06 14.37
N LEU A 64 4.14 5.65 13.22
CA LEU A 64 3.51 6.84 12.69
C LEU A 64 2.51 6.42 11.60
N GLY A 65 1.27 6.85 11.80
CA GLY A 65 0.08 6.49 11.04
C GLY A 65 -1.23 6.69 11.84
N ASN A 66 -1.24 7.39 12.99
CA ASN A 66 -2.49 7.66 13.70
C ASN A 66 -2.48 9.09 14.19
N SER A 67 -3.48 9.86 13.76
CA SER A 67 -3.72 11.26 14.11
C SER A 67 -3.87 11.41 15.62
N GLY A 68 -2.77 11.81 16.25
CA GLY A 68 -2.68 11.99 17.69
C GLY A 68 -1.41 12.74 18.09
N GLY A 69 -1.06 13.78 17.34
CA GLY A 69 -0.20 14.86 17.87
C GLY A 69 1.21 15.03 17.28
N SER A 70 1.65 14.26 16.28
CA SER A 70 2.87 14.58 15.53
C SER A 70 2.84 13.94 14.15
N SER A 71 2.33 14.71 13.19
CA SER A 71 2.07 14.39 11.79
C SER A 71 3.31 13.89 11.03
N ILE A 72 3.36 12.59 10.76
CA ILE A 72 3.80 12.06 9.46
C ILE A 72 2.74 11.04 9.04
N ASP A 73 1.53 11.53 8.83
CA ASP A 73 0.47 10.84 8.11
C ASP A 73 0.61 11.27 6.64
N TYR A 74 1.47 10.59 5.87
CA TYR A 74 1.65 10.93 4.46
C TYR A 74 0.57 10.24 3.64
N SER A 75 -0.62 10.84 3.70
CA SER A 75 -1.78 10.46 2.91
C SER A 75 -1.92 11.43 1.74
N TRP A 76 -1.94 10.91 0.51
CA TRP A 76 -2.28 11.77 -0.62
C TRP A 76 -3.78 11.75 -0.85
N PRO A 77 -4.47 12.89 -0.96
CA PRO A 77 -5.81 12.92 -1.53
C PRO A 77 -5.70 12.55 -3.01
N SER A 78 -5.81 11.25 -3.33
CA SER A 78 -5.76 10.73 -4.69
C SER A 78 -7.12 10.67 -5.39
N GLY A 79 -8.17 11.26 -4.80
CA GLY A 79 -9.52 11.24 -5.37
C GLY A 79 -10.52 12.09 -4.60
N SER A 80 -11.51 12.63 -5.33
CA SER A 80 -12.70 13.26 -4.75
C SER A 80 -13.67 12.20 -4.21
N ALA A 81 -14.58 12.58 -3.31
CA ALA A 81 -15.59 11.71 -2.69
C ALA A 81 -16.72 11.24 -3.63
N VAL A 82 -16.41 10.95 -4.89
CA VAL A 82 -17.35 10.39 -5.90
C VAL A 82 -16.62 9.34 -6.74
N SER A 83 -15.46 8.87 -6.27
CA SER A 83 -14.43 8.30 -7.11
C SER A 83 -14.00 6.90 -6.70
N HIS A 84 -14.81 6.08 -6.03
CA HIS A 84 -14.40 4.66 -5.82
C HIS A 84 -15.46 3.59 -6.05
N ILE A 85 -16.73 3.97 -6.25
CA ILE A 85 -17.74 3.02 -6.71
C ILE A 85 -17.73 3.04 -8.24
N PRO A 86 -17.66 1.88 -8.92
CA PRO A 86 -18.12 1.80 -10.28
C PRO A 86 -19.62 2.00 -10.26
N VAL A 87 -20.06 3.26 -10.12
CA VAL A 87 -21.45 3.61 -10.36
C VAL A 87 -21.56 3.44 -11.86
N PRO A 88 -22.28 2.42 -12.33
CA PRO A 88 -22.29 2.15 -13.75
C PRO A 88 -23.28 3.14 -14.33
N LEU A 89 -22.87 4.42 -14.42
CA LEU A 89 -23.73 5.56 -14.70
C LEU A 89 -24.34 5.42 -16.10
N ALA A 90 -23.61 4.83 -17.04
CA ALA A 90 -24.14 4.51 -18.36
C ALA A 90 -25.08 3.30 -18.31
N THR A 91 -24.80 2.26 -17.51
CA THR A 91 -25.69 1.11 -17.34
C THR A 91 -26.98 1.47 -16.58
N LEU A 92 -26.88 2.18 -15.46
CA LEU A 92 -28.01 2.73 -14.70
C LEU A 92 -28.76 3.76 -15.52
N GLY A 93 -28.06 4.62 -16.25
CA GLY A 93 -28.65 5.62 -17.14
C GLY A 93 -29.40 4.98 -18.31
N SER A 94 -28.87 3.92 -18.91
CA SER A 94 -29.55 3.19 -19.99
C SER A 94 -30.74 2.37 -19.48
N VAL A 95 -30.62 1.73 -18.31
CA VAL A 95 -31.76 1.08 -17.64
C VAL A 95 -32.83 2.12 -17.29
N ALA A 96 -32.45 3.25 -16.67
CA ALA A 96 -33.38 4.32 -16.30
C ALA A 96 -34.02 4.99 -17.52
N TYR A 97 -33.28 5.18 -18.62
CA TYR A 97 -33.81 5.72 -19.87
C TYR A 97 -34.82 4.77 -20.52
N VAL A 98 -34.51 3.48 -20.59
CA VAL A 98 -35.42 2.46 -21.15
C VAL A 98 -36.67 2.31 -20.27
N VAL A 99 -36.50 2.23 -18.94
CA VAL A 99 -37.62 2.17 -18.00
C VAL A 99 -38.46 3.44 -18.07
N GLY A 100 -37.87 4.64 -18.02
CA GLY A 100 -38.57 5.92 -18.08
C GLY A 100 -39.33 6.13 -19.40
N ARG A 101 -38.71 5.76 -20.53
CA ARG A 101 -39.35 5.82 -21.85
C ARG A 101 -40.49 4.81 -22.00
N ASN A 102 -40.37 3.63 -21.39
CA ASN A 102 -41.41 2.61 -21.39
C ASN A 102 -42.57 2.94 -20.42
N VAL A 103 -42.28 3.60 -19.29
CA VAL A 103 -43.28 4.11 -18.34
C VAL A 103 -44.08 5.27 -18.95
N GLN A 104 -43.43 6.18 -19.70
CA GLN A 104 -44.13 7.23 -20.44
C GLN A 104 -44.91 6.70 -21.65
N ARG A 105 -44.54 5.54 -22.20
CA ARG A 105 -45.22 4.87 -23.33
C ARG A 105 -45.93 3.60 -22.87
N LEU A 106 -46.80 3.71 -21.86
CA LEU A 106 -47.68 2.65 -21.35
C LEU A 106 -48.24 1.76 -22.48
N ARG A 107 -47.55 0.65 -22.81
CA ARG A 107 -48.05 -0.60 -23.41
C ARG A 107 -47.00 -1.56 -23.98
N GLN A 108 -45.72 -1.21 -24.09
CA GLN A 108 -44.70 -2.17 -24.58
C GLN A 108 -43.43 -2.17 -23.73
N TRP A 109 -43.35 -3.10 -22.79
CA TRP A 109 -42.15 -3.36 -22.00
C TRP A 109 -41.09 -3.98 -22.91
N LYS A 110 -40.24 -3.16 -23.54
CA LYS A 110 -39.06 -3.63 -24.26
C LYS A 110 -37.89 -3.63 -23.30
N LEU A 111 -37.44 -4.84 -22.94
CA LEU A 111 -36.22 -5.03 -22.16
C LEU A 111 -35.00 -4.52 -22.95
N PRO A 112 -33.95 -4.01 -22.28
CA PRO A 112 -32.70 -3.66 -22.94
C PRO A 112 -32.14 -4.89 -23.68
N THR A 113 -31.62 -4.68 -24.89
CA THR A 113 -31.03 -5.76 -25.67
C THR A 113 -29.67 -6.16 -25.08
N PRO A 114 -29.24 -7.42 -25.21
CA PRO A 114 -27.91 -7.85 -24.77
C PRO A 114 -26.78 -6.97 -25.34
N ALA A 115 -26.92 -6.52 -26.59
CA ALA A 115 -25.96 -5.59 -27.21
C ALA A 115 -25.91 -4.21 -26.52
N SER A 116 -27.05 -3.67 -26.08
CA SER A 116 -27.10 -2.40 -25.36
C SER A 116 -26.48 -2.49 -23.96
N LEU A 117 -26.69 -3.62 -23.26
CA LEU A 117 -26.04 -3.88 -21.97
C LEU A 117 -24.52 -4.02 -22.13
N MET A 118 -24.07 -4.75 -23.15
CA MET A 118 -22.64 -4.86 -23.47
C MET A 118 -22.02 -3.51 -23.83
N GLY A 119 -22.71 -2.69 -24.63
CA GLY A 119 -22.25 -1.34 -24.96
C GLY A 119 -22.13 -0.45 -23.72
N ALA A 120 -23.11 -0.49 -22.82
CA ALA A 120 -23.07 0.27 -21.57
C ALA A 120 -21.93 -0.19 -20.65
N LEU A 121 -21.72 -1.51 -20.52
CA LEU A 121 -20.61 -2.08 -19.76
C LEU A 121 -19.25 -1.65 -20.31
N VAL A 122 -19.09 -1.63 -21.63
CA VAL A 122 -17.85 -1.16 -22.27
C VAL A 122 -17.61 0.33 -21.98
N VAL A 123 -18.66 1.16 -22.03
CA VAL A 123 -18.56 2.59 -21.70
C VAL A 123 -18.19 2.78 -20.23
N ASP A 124 -18.86 2.08 -19.31
CA ASP A 124 -18.56 2.17 -17.87
C ASP A 124 -17.13 1.69 -17.57
N ALA A 125 -16.71 0.57 -18.15
CA ALA A 125 -15.33 0.08 -18.04
C ALA A 125 -14.32 1.11 -18.58
N GLY A 126 -14.60 1.72 -19.74
CA GLY A 126 -13.77 2.76 -20.33
C GLY A 126 -13.64 4.00 -19.45
N LEU A 127 -14.75 4.47 -18.87
CA LEU A 127 -14.76 5.60 -17.92
C LEU A 127 -13.96 5.27 -16.65
N HIS A 128 -14.09 4.06 -16.12
CA HIS A 128 -13.30 3.63 -14.95
C HIS A 128 -11.81 3.55 -15.26
N CYS A 129 -11.43 2.95 -16.38
CA CYS A 129 -10.04 2.92 -16.82
C CYS A 129 -9.48 4.33 -17.01
N GLY A 130 -10.22 5.23 -17.68
CA GLY A 130 -9.81 6.62 -17.86
C GLY A 130 -9.65 7.38 -16.55
N ARG A 131 -10.53 7.15 -15.58
CA ARG A 131 -10.42 7.78 -14.25
C ARG A 131 -9.21 7.25 -13.49
N LEU A 132 -8.98 5.93 -13.51
CA LEU A 132 -7.82 5.32 -12.86
C LEU A 132 -6.51 5.77 -13.51
N ALA A 133 -6.51 5.96 -14.83
CA ALA A 133 -5.39 6.56 -15.55
C ALA A 133 -5.09 7.98 -15.06
N TYR A 134 -6.13 8.81 -14.95
CA TYR A 134 -6.00 10.16 -14.43
C TYR A 134 -5.47 10.17 -12.99
N GLN A 135 -6.01 9.34 -12.10
CA GLN A 135 -5.57 9.26 -10.71
C GLN A 135 -4.12 8.75 -10.61
N PHE A 136 -3.74 7.74 -11.40
CA PHE A 136 -2.38 7.23 -11.46
C PHE A 136 -1.39 8.27 -11.99
N ASN A 137 -1.75 8.99 -13.05
CA ASN A 137 -0.90 10.03 -13.63
C ASN A 137 -0.72 11.21 -12.66
N THR A 138 -1.82 11.66 -12.05
CA THR A 138 -1.79 12.71 -11.02
C THR A 138 -0.88 12.28 -9.89
N ALA A 139 -1.10 11.10 -9.30
CA ALA A 139 -0.28 10.59 -8.21
C ALA A 139 1.19 10.37 -8.60
N THR A 140 1.50 10.09 -9.87
CA THR A 140 2.88 10.01 -10.37
C THR A 140 3.56 11.38 -10.38
N VAL A 141 2.91 12.42 -10.92
CA VAL A 141 3.43 13.79 -10.93
C VAL A 141 3.65 14.26 -9.50
N GLU A 142 2.60 14.17 -8.71
CA GLU A 142 2.55 14.53 -7.31
C GLU A 142 3.64 13.82 -6.48
N SER A 143 3.87 12.52 -6.71
CA SER A 143 4.92 11.76 -6.01
C SER A 143 6.33 12.31 -6.21
N LYS A 144 6.59 12.94 -7.36
CA LYS A 144 7.86 13.62 -7.67
C LYS A 144 7.88 15.01 -7.05
N GLU A 145 6.83 15.78 -7.23
CA GLU A 145 6.76 17.18 -6.77
C GLU A 145 6.89 17.33 -5.26
N ARG A 146 6.36 16.39 -4.46
CA ARG A 146 6.52 16.44 -2.99
C ARG A 146 7.57 15.47 -2.44
N ALA A 147 8.40 14.87 -3.29
CA ALA A 147 9.46 13.94 -2.87
C ALA A 147 10.41 14.60 -1.85
N GLU A 148 10.74 15.88 -2.07
CA GLU A 148 11.58 16.67 -1.16
C GLU A 148 10.98 16.78 0.24
N MET A 149 9.66 16.98 0.34
CA MET A 149 8.98 17.07 1.62
C MET A 149 9.05 15.75 2.39
N LEU A 150 8.81 14.61 1.72
CA LEU A 150 8.97 13.30 2.34
C LEU A 150 10.44 13.03 2.72
N ALA A 151 11.39 13.36 1.85
CA ALA A 151 12.82 13.19 2.13
C ALA A 151 13.25 13.97 3.38
N GLY A 152 12.86 15.25 3.50
CA GLY A 152 13.14 16.07 4.68
C GLY A 152 12.54 15.48 5.96
N ARG A 153 11.35 14.88 5.89
CA ARG A 153 10.72 14.21 7.04
C ARG A 153 11.42 12.91 7.43
N LEU A 154 11.84 12.10 6.46
CA LEU A 154 12.62 10.89 6.74
C LEU A 154 13.95 11.25 7.41
N LEU A 155 14.62 12.30 6.96
CA LEU A 155 15.83 12.83 7.58
C LEU A 155 15.58 13.30 9.03
N GLU A 156 14.52 14.08 9.26
CA GLU A 156 14.11 14.52 10.61
C GLU A 156 13.87 13.33 11.55
N LEU A 157 13.17 12.28 11.07
CA LEU A 157 12.95 11.08 11.86
C LEU A 157 14.24 10.33 12.15
N ARG A 158 15.13 10.24 11.16
CA ARG A 158 16.42 9.55 11.28
C ARG A 158 17.35 10.22 12.29
N THR A 159 17.30 11.54 12.42
CA THR A 159 18.07 12.27 13.45
C THR A 159 17.52 12.07 14.86
N ARG A 160 16.21 11.81 15.00
CA ARG A 160 15.55 11.60 16.30
C ARG A 160 15.52 10.16 16.79
N HIS A 161 15.68 9.20 15.88
CA HIS A 161 15.55 7.78 16.15
C HIS A 161 16.80 7.02 15.71
N ASP A 162 17.21 6.07 16.54
CA ASP A 162 18.35 5.21 16.25
C ASP A 162 18.06 4.26 15.07
N TYR A 163 16.78 3.96 14.84
CA TYR A 163 16.29 3.08 13.79
C TYR A 163 15.01 3.62 13.15
N LEU A 164 15.01 3.76 11.82
CA LEU A 164 13.86 4.16 11.03
C LEU A 164 13.45 3.02 10.08
N ARG A 165 12.24 2.52 10.26
CA ARG A 165 11.59 1.60 9.32
C ARG A 165 10.52 2.34 8.52
N VAL A 166 10.43 2.05 7.23
CA VAL A 166 9.33 2.53 6.39
C VAL A 166 8.62 1.35 5.73
N VAL A 167 7.29 1.35 5.80
CA VAL A 167 6.42 0.40 5.09
C VAL A 167 5.56 1.21 4.13
N SER A 168 5.77 1.04 2.83
CA SER A 168 5.01 1.74 1.79
C SER A 168 4.15 0.79 0.99
N HIS A 169 2.99 1.25 0.55
CA HIS A 169 2.03 0.44 -0.20
C HIS A 169 1.62 1.07 -1.53
N SER A 170 1.52 0.26 -2.58
CA SER A 170 1.00 0.66 -3.90
C SER A 170 1.79 1.85 -4.46
N LEU A 171 1.14 2.94 -4.84
CA LEU A 171 1.79 4.18 -5.29
C LEU A 171 2.64 4.88 -4.20
N GLY A 172 2.39 4.59 -2.92
CA GLY A 172 3.23 5.09 -1.83
C GLY A 172 4.67 4.60 -1.95
N CYS A 173 4.88 3.44 -2.59
CA CYS A 173 6.21 2.93 -2.91
C CYS A 173 6.94 3.86 -3.89
N ARG A 174 6.25 4.38 -4.92
CA ARG A 174 6.87 5.33 -5.88
C ARG A 174 7.29 6.62 -5.17
N HIS A 175 6.43 7.16 -4.31
CA HIS A 175 6.76 8.37 -3.56
C HIS A 175 7.98 8.17 -2.63
N LEU A 176 8.05 7.04 -1.93
CA LEU A 176 9.22 6.68 -1.13
C LEU A 176 10.48 6.53 -1.98
N VAL A 177 10.37 5.90 -3.15
CA VAL A 177 11.49 5.73 -4.09
C VAL A 177 12.02 7.07 -4.58
N GLU A 178 11.15 8.03 -4.90
CA GLU A 178 11.57 9.38 -5.29
C GLU A 178 12.18 10.15 -4.12
N ALA A 179 11.61 10.05 -2.91
CA ALA A 179 12.17 10.69 -1.72
C ALA A 179 13.57 10.14 -1.37
N CYS A 180 13.75 8.82 -1.41
CA CYS A 180 15.05 8.18 -1.16
C CYS A 180 16.10 8.49 -2.25
N ALA A 181 15.68 8.90 -3.45
CA ALA A 181 16.60 9.35 -4.49
C ALA A 181 17.24 10.71 -4.16
N LEU A 182 16.59 11.50 -3.31
CA LEU A 182 17.07 12.81 -2.84
C LEU A 182 17.96 12.70 -1.58
N LEU A 183 18.04 11.51 -0.98
CA LEU A 183 18.79 11.26 0.25
C LEU A 183 20.11 10.55 -0.04
N TYR A 184 21.17 10.93 0.69
CA TYR A 184 22.41 10.16 0.70
C TYR A 184 22.15 8.76 1.26
N PRO A 185 22.90 7.72 0.83
CA PRO A 185 22.69 6.35 1.29
C PRO A 185 22.61 6.20 2.81
N GLU A 186 23.42 6.93 3.56
CA GLU A 186 23.48 6.97 5.03
C GLU A 186 22.30 7.70 5.70
N GLU A 187 21.55 8.51 4.96
CA GLU A 187 20.38 9.25 5.46
C GLU A 187 19.07 8.48 5.25
N ARG A 188 19.09 7.47 4.38
CA ARG A 188 17.93 6.64 4.06
C ARG A 188 17.43 5.86 5.29
N PRO A 189 16.17 5.39 5.27
CA PRO A 189 15.66 4.47 6.29
C PRO A 189 16.56 3.24 6.48
N ASP A 190 16.62 2.71 7.68
CA ASP A 190 17.39 1.51 7.97
C ASP A 190 16.75 0.27 7.31
N GLU A 191 15.42 0.20 7.34
CA GLU A 191 14.64 -0.89 6.75
C GLU A 191 13.45 -0.36 5.94
N VAL A 192 13.31 -0.85 4.71
CA VAL A 192 12.22 -0.48 3.80
C VAL A 192 11.43 -1.71 3.38
N HIS A 193 10.10 -1.64 3.51
CA HIS A 193 9.14 -2.64 3.03
C HIS A 193 8.30 -2.02 1.92
N LEU A 194 8.42 -2.53 0.70
CA LEU A 194 7.65 -2.11 -0.47
C LEU A 194 6.53 -3.13 -0.72
N CYS A 195 5.29 -2.80 -0.36
CA CYS A 195 4.12 -3.66 -0.53
C CYS A 195 3.38 -3.32 -1.81
N ALA A 196 3.11 -4.33 -2.65
CA ALA A 196 2.40 -4.17 -3.93
C ALA A 196 2.92 -2.98 -4.79
N PRO A 197 4.23 -2.81 -5.04
CA PRO A 197 4.73 -1.56 -5.61
C PRO A 197 4.15 -1.25 -6.99
N ALA A 198 3.46 -0.12 -7.11
CA ALA A 198 2.86 0.37 -8.35
C ALA A 198 3.87 1.18 -9.19
N LEU A 199 5.00 0.55 -9.49
CA LEU A 199 6.14 1.11 -10.23
C LEU A 199 6.79 0.00 -11.06
N VAL A 200 7.67 0.37 -12.00
CA VAL A 200 8.33 -0.60 -12.90
C VAL A 200 9.77 -0.86 -12.47
N ALA A 201 10.37 -1.96 -12.95
CA ALA A 201 11.71 -2.37 -12.51
C ALA A 201 12.78 -1.27 -12.71
N SER A 202 12.72 -0.53 -13.83
CA SER A 202 13.62 0.58 -14.14
C SER A 202 13.57 1.72 -13.11
N ASP A 203 12.45 1.90 -12.40
CA ASP A 203 12.35 2.91 -11.33
C ASP A 203 13.23 2.54 -10.12
N LEU A 204 13.56 1.25 -9.95
CA LEU A 204 14.38 0.72 -8.87
C LEU A 204 15.82 0.38 -9.27
N GLU A 205 16.11 0.21 -10.57
CA GLU A 205 17.43 -0.19 -11.07
C GLU A 205 18.56 0.70 -10.54
N ARG A 206 18.33 2.02 -10.43
CA ARG A 206 19.30 2.99 -9.88
C ARG A 206 19.73 2.71 -8.44
N PHE A 207 18.95 1.92 -7.69
CA PHE A 207 19.26 1.52 -6.31
C PHE A 207 19.89 0.14 -6.21
N PHE A 208 19.87 -0.67 -7.28
CA PHE A 208 20.31 -2.07 -7.23
C PHE A 208 21.52 -2.34 -8.14
N ALA A 209 21.63 -1.64 -9.27
CA ALA A 209 22.70 -1.83 -10.24
C ALA A 209 24.06 -1.45 -9.65
N GLY A 210 24.90 -2.45 -9.38
CA GLY A 210 26.25 -2.26 -8.84
C GLY A 210 26.30 -1.77 -7.38
N ALA A 211 25.16 -1.77 -6.67
CA ALA A 211 25.08 -1.28 -5.31
C ALA A 211 25.32 -2.39 -4.29
N GLU A 212 26.01 -2.09 -3.20
CA GLU A 212 26.12 -2.99 -2.03
C GLU A 212 24.82 -3.02 -1.22
N LYS A 213 24.02 -1.96 -1.33
CA LYS A 213 22.81 -1.72 -0.54
C LYS A 213 21.62 -1.38 -1.42
N GLY A 214 20.43 -1.78 -0.98
CA GLY A 214 19.18 -1.41 -1.63
C GLY A 214 18.70 0.01 -1.29
N LEU A 215 17.38 0.16 -1.29
CA LEU A 215 16.69 1.40 -0.95
C LEU A 215 16.87 1.77 0.54
N GLY A 216 16.79 0.77 1.42
CA GLY A 216 17.14 0.90 2.84
C GLY A 216 18.64 0.65 3.10
N ARG A 217 19.16 1.23 4.18
CA ARG A 217 20.59 1.12 4.58
C ARG A 217 21.00 -0.29 5.00
N GLU A 218 20.09 -1.02 5.61
CA GLU A 218 20.33 -2.36 6.12
C GLU A 218 19.50 -3.38 5.35
N ASN A 219 18.21 -3.10 5.13
CA ASN A 219 17.30 -4.04 4.49
C ASN A 219 16.28 -3.34 3.57
N THR A 220 16.00 -3.96 2.43
CA THR A 220 14.87 -3.65 1.56
C THR A 220 14.11 -4.94 1.28
N VAL A 221 12.81 -4.95 1.51
CA VAL A 221 11.96 -6.11 1.21
C VAL A 221 10.85 -5.70 0.25
N ILE A 222 10.73 -6.41 -0.85
CA ILE A 222 9.72 -6.19 -1.89
C ILE A 222 8.70 -7.31 -1.81
N TYR A 223 7.44 -6.97 -1.57
CA TYR A 223 6.34 -7.91 -1.51
C TYR A 223 5.50 -7.81 -2.78
N TYR A 224 5.39 -8.92 -3.50
CA TYR A 224 4.63 -9.00 -4.74
C TYR A 224 3.60 -10.12 -4.66
N SER A 225 2.57 -10.05 -5.50
CA SER A 225 1.61 -11.12 -5.67
C SER A 225 1.09 -11.18 -7.11
N GLU A 226 1.17 -12.37 -7.70
CA GLU A 226 0.62 -12.64 -9.04
C GLU A 226 -0.91 -12.63 -9.05
N LYS A 227 -1.56 -12.67 -7.87
CA LYS A 227 -3.02 -12.59 -7.72
C LYS A 227 -3.55 -11.16 -7.78
N ASP A 228 -2.67 -10.17 -7.73
CA ASP A 228 -3.02 -8.76 -7.75
C ASP A 228 -3.35 -8.29 -9.18
N LEU A 229 -4.58 -8.58 -9.61
CA LEU A 229 -5.08 -8.17 -10.92
C LEU A 229 -5.23 -6.65 -11.06
N THR A 230 -5.27 -5.90 -9.95
CA THR A 230 -5.21 -4.43 -9.99
C THR A 230 -3.86 -3.99 -10.54
N LEU A 231 -2.76 -4.61 -10.11
CA LEU A 231 -1.46 -4.36 -10.73
C LEU A 231 -1.36 -4.98 -12.13
N GLY A 232 -1.84 -6.21 -12.32
CA GLY A 232 -1.61 -6.98 -13.54
C GLY A 232 -2.43 -6.57 -14.77
N VAL A 233 -3.65 -6.09 -14.59
CA VAL A 233 -4.53 -5.69 -15.71
C VAL A 233 -4.64 -4.19 -15.80
N LEU A 234 -4.97 -3.53 -14.68
CA LEU A 234 -5.24 -2.10 -14.69
C LEU A 234 -3.96 -1.30 -14.89
N LEU A 235 -2.95 -1.54 -14.07
CA LEU A 235 -1.69 -0.80 -14.18
C LEU A 235 -0.89 -1.17 -15.42
N ARG A 236 -0.97 -2.40 -15.93
CA ARG A 236 -0.34 -2.75 -17.21
C ARG A 236 -0.85 -1.89 -18.38
N ALA A 237 -2.16 -1.61 -18.41
CA ALA A 237 -2.74 -0.70 -19.40
C ALA A 237 -2.22 0.74 -19.24
N LEU A 238 -2.02 1.18 -17.99
CA LEU A 238 -1.51 2.53 -17.67
C LEU A 238 0.00 2.68 -17.87
N LEU A 239 0.75 1.59 -17.68
CA LEU A 239 2.20 1.51 -17.81
C LEU A 239 2.63 1.15 -19.24
N MET A 240 1.78 1.40 -20.24
CA MET A 240 2.06 1.17 -21.66
C MET A 240 2.54 -0.26 -21.97
N GLY A 241 1.99 -1.25 -21.26
CA GLY A 241 2.34 -2.67 -21.43
C GLY A 241 3.44 -3.18 -20.50
N GLN A 242 4.08 -2.33 -19.70
CA GLN A 242 5.03 -2.77 -18.68
C GLN A 242 4.32 -3.40 -17.47
N GLN A 243 5.00 -4.32 -16.79
CA GLN A 243 4.50 -4.99 -15.59
C GLN A 243 4.97 -4.27 -14.33
N ALA A 244 4.07 -4.13 -13.36
CA ALA A 244 4.39 -3.52 -12.08
C ALA A 244 5.20 -4.50 -11.21
N VAL A 245 6.15 -3.97 -10.44
CA VAL A 245 6.98 -4.76 -9.51
C VAL A 245 6.13 -5.48 -8.46
N GLY A 246 4.99 -4.91 -8.05
CA GLY A 246 4.07 -5.61 -7.14
C GLY A 246 3.33 -6.79 -7.75
N GLU A 247 3.30 -6.93 -9.08
CA GLU A 247 2.70 -8.08 -9.77
C GLU A 247 3.71 -9.22 -9.90
N ILE A 248 4.94 -8.92 -10.33
CA ILE A 248 5.92 -9.93 -10.77
C ILE A 248 7.22 -9.96 -9.98
N GLY A 249 7.39 -9.05 -9.01
CA GLY A 249 8.69 -8.81 -8.37
C GLY A 249 9.68 -8.16 -9.33
N LEU A 250 10.92 -8.65 -9.33
CA LEU A 250 12.01 -8.17 -10.21
C LEU A 250 12.69 -9.36 -10.91
N PRO A 251 12.02 -10.02 -11.87
CA PRO A 251 12.61 -11.16 -12.55
C PRO A 251 13.85 -10.73 -13.34
N GLY A 252 14.92 -11.51 -13.23
CA GLY A 252 16.16 -11.27 -13.99
C GLY A 252 17.04 -10.12 -13.50
N VAL A 253 16.69 -9.45 -12.40
CA VAL A 253 17.52 -8.37 -11.81
C VAL A 253 18.48 -8.96 -10.78
N THR A 254 19.77 -8.64 -10.89
CA THR A 254 20.75 -8.96 -9.85
C THR A 254 20.56 -8.03 -8.66
N LEU A 255 20.26 -8.59 -7.49
CA LEU A 255 19.92 -7.83 -6.29
C LEU A 255 21.10 -7.74 -5.31
N PRO A 256 21.28 -6.60 -4.63
CA PRO A 256 22.19 -6.49 -3.49
C PRO A 256 21.81 -7.47 -2.36
N PRO A 257 22.74 -7.93 -1.51
CA PRO A 257 22.45 -8.85 -0.41
C PRO A 257 21.44 -8.32 0.62
N SER A 258 21.29 -6.99 0.70
CA SER A 258 20.31 -6.31 1.57
C SER A 258 18.89 -6.28 0.99
N VAL A 259 18.68 -6.77 -0.24
CA VAL A 259 17.38 -6.73 -0.92
C VAL A 259 16.79 -8.13 -0.99
N ARG A 260 15.54 -8.27 -0.55
CA ARG A 260 14.78 -9.53 -0.61
C ARG A 260 13.48 -9.30 -1.36
N ILE A 261 13.07 -10.30 -2.13
CA ILE A 261 11.77 -10.31 -2.81
C ILE A 261 10.97 -11.47 -2.25
N ILE A 262 9.72 -11.21 -1.89
CA ILE A 262 8.84 -12.18 -1.24
C ILE A 262 7.53 -12.24 -2.01
N ASP A 263 7.22 -13.42 -2.52
CA ASP A 263 5.89 -13.75 -3.02
C ASP A 263 4.93 -13.92 -1.84
N CYS A 264 3.95 -13.03 -1.73
CA CYS A 264 2.92 -13.08 -0.68
C CYS A 264 1.58 -13.63 -1.18
N SER A 265 1.53 -14.20 -2.40
CA SER A 265 0.29 -14.71 -3.01
C SER A 265 -0.43 -15.76 -2.20
N ARG A 266 0.28 -16.52 -1.35
CA ARG A 266 -0.33 -17.51 -0.44
C ARG A 266 -0.95 -16.89 0.80
N SER A 267 -0.48 -15.73 1.21
CA SER A 267 -0.93 -15.04 2.44
C SER A 267 -2.09 -14.08 2.19
N LEU A 268 -2.26 -13.62 0.94
CA LEU A 268 -3.40 -12.80 0.53
C LEU A 268 -4.60 -13.70 0.22
N GLY A 269 -5.76 -13.35 0.79
CA GLY A 269 -6.95 -14.21 0.78
C GLY A 269 -7.88 -13.98 -0.40
N GLY A 270 -7.79 -12.80 -1.04
CA GLY A 270 -8.58 -12.45 -2.21
C GLY A 270 -7.90 -12.77 -3.55
N PHE A 271 -8.71 -12.88 -4.59
CA PHE A 271 -8.32 -12.53 -5.96
C PHE A 271 -8.80 -11.09 -6.23
N TYR A 272 -8.21 -10.40 -7.22
CA TYR A 272 -8.68 -9.06 -7.66
C TYR A 272 -8.35 -7.93 -6.65
N VAL A 273 -9.22 -6.91 -6.53
CA VAL A 273 -9.04 -5.74 -5.64
C VAL A 273 -8.83 -6.15 -4.17
N GLY A 274 -9.45 -7.25 -3.73
CA GLY A 274 -9.27 -7.76 -2.37
C GLY A 274 -7.82 -8.13 -2.04
N ALA A 275 -7.07 -8.65 -3.02
CA ALA A 275 -5.65 -8.96 -2.83
C ALA A 275 -4.81 -7.69 -2.63
N HIS A 276 -5.09 -6.64 -3.39
CA HIS A 276 -4.38 -5.36 -3.30
C HIS A 276 -4.64 -4.65 -1.96
N THR A 277 -5.85 -4.75 -1.42
CA THR A 277 -6.19 -4.14 -0.12
C THR A 277 -5.76 -4.99 1.08
N ASP A 278 -5.66 -6.31 0.91
CA ASP A 278 -5.28 -7.27 1.96
C ASP A 278 -3.86 -7.04 2.51
N TYR A 279 -2.99 -6.34 1.78
CA TYR A 279 -1.61 -6.10 2.21
C TYR A 279 -1.52 -5.45 3.59
N ALA A 280 -2.41 -4.51 3.91
CA ALA A 280 -2.37 -3.78 5.19
C ALA A 280 -2.78 -4.67 6.37
N ASP A 281 -3.93 -5.32 6.24
CA ASP A 281 -4.52 -6.17 7.29
C ASP A 281 -3.70 -7.44 7.52
N LYS A 282 -3.11 -8.01 6.46
CA LYS A 282 -2.38 -9.29 6.51
C LYS A 282 -0.87 -9.13 6.54
N PHE A 283 -0.34 -7.90 6.61
CA PHE A 283 1.09 -7.65 6.60
C PHE A 283 1.84 -8.51 7.62
N HIS A 284 1.29 -8.68 8.81
CA HIS A 284 1.89 -9.49 9.87
C HIS A 284 2.11 -10.98 9.53
N PHE A 285 1.39 -11.54 8.54
CA PHE A 285 1.56 -12.93 8.09
C PHE A 285 2.80 -13.13 7.21
N PHE A 286 3.16 -12.12 6.42
CA PHE A 286 4.20 -12.23 5.40
C PHE A 286 5.36 -11.25 5.59
N ALA A 287 5.28 -10.33 6.55
CA ALA A 287 6.39 -9.49 6.96
C ALA A 287 7.61 -10.36 7.23
N SER A 288 8.77 -9.93 6.72
CA SER A 288 9.99 -10.72 6.85
C SER A 288 10.68 -10.32 8.14
N PRO A 289 11.02 -11.26 9.04
CA PRO A 289 11.79 -10.93 10.21
C PRO A 289 13.21 -10.47 9.81
N ARG A 290 13.81 -9.62 10.66
CA ARG A 290 15.21 -9.17 10.50
C ARG A 290 16.20 -10.35 10.54
N SER A 291 15.86 -11.44 11.24
CA SER A 291 16.77 -12.55 11.57
C SER A 291 16.55 -13.83 10.75
N LEU A 292 16.59 -13.74 9.42
CA LEU A 292 16.81 -14.94 8.57
C LEU A 292 18.25 -15.04 8.03
N ALA A 293 19.13 -14.09 8.39
CA ALA A 293 20.56 -14.23 8.16
C ALA A 293 21.22 -14.89 9.38
N LYS A 294 21.84 -16.06 9.15
CA LYS A 294 22.60 -16.93 10.06
C LYS A 294 21.85 -18.12 10.64
N PHE A 295 21.64 -19.13 9.80
CA PHE A 295 22.09 -20.49 10.11
C PHE A 295 22.96 -20.97 8.96
#